data_AF-A0AAU2AQ72-F1
#
_entry.id   AF-A0AAU2AQ72-F1
#
_cell.length_a   1.000
_cell.length_b   1.000
_cell.length_c   1.000
_cell.angle_alpha   90.00
_cell.angle_beta   90.00
_cell.angle_gamma   90.00
#
_symmetry.space_group_name_H-M   'P 1'
#
loop_
_entity.id
_entity.type
_entity.pdbx_description
1 polymer ?
#
loop_
_entity_poly.entity_id
_entity_poly.type
_entity_poly.pdbx_seq_one_letter_code
_entity_poly.pdbx_strand_id
1 'polypeptide(L)'
;MTIIRPEDPATEAGVPGPSLDLSPVLVDAFVAHLEHHLFQQWTDAMDAAEATAWEPIRRRLAALRGVPTIAEQDERRRFPLARQLHPTPGWPPIAIPGQPGRYLTLDNDRQGAA
;
A
#
# COMPACT_ATOMS: atom_id res chain seq x y z
N MET A 1 -67.73 3.06 -6.12
CA MET A 1 -67.16 3.39 -7.45
C MET A 1 -66.71 2.09 -8.07
N THR A 2 -67.65 1.43 -8.73
CA THR A 2 -67.48 0.17 -9.46
C THR A 2 -67.17 0.56 -10.90
N ILE A 3 -66.24 -0.10 -11.61
CA ILE A 3 -66.33 -0.35 -13.07
C ILE A 3 -65.18 -1.22 -13.60
N ILE A 4 -65.58 -2.43 -14.04
CA ILE A 4 -65.23 -3.16 -15.27
C ILE A 4 -63.84 -3.83 -15.36
N ARG A 5 -63.86 -5.16 -15.14
CA ARG A 5 -63.02 -6.14 -15.86
C ARG A 5 -63.40 -6.13 -17.34
N PRO A 6 -62.46 -6.01 -18.28
CA PRO A 6 -62.64 -6.52 -19.62
C PRO A 6 -62.28 -8.01 -19.64
N GLU A 7 -63.27 -8.84 -19.97
CA GLU A 7 -63.05 -10.23 -20.39
C GLU A 7 -62.38 -10.28 -21.77
N ASP A 8 -61.68 -11.40 -21.97
CA ASP A 8 -61.01 -11.88 -23.18
C ASP A 8 -61.56 -11.39 -24.52
N PRO A 9 -60.63 -11.21 -25.47
CA PRO A 9 -60.89 -11.80 -26.77
C PRO A 9 -59.68 -12.61 -27.28
N ALA A 10 -60.05 -13.69 -27.95
CA ALA A 10 -59.23 -14.48 -28.87
C ALA A 10 -58.34 -15.54 -28.23
N THR A 11 -58.89 -16.76 -28.20
CA THR A 11 -58.33 -17.95 -28.84
C THR A 11 -57.04 -17.69 -29.65
N GLU A 12 -55.91 -17.55 -28.99
CA GLU A 12 -54.63 -17.86 -29.60
C GLU A 12 -54.57 -19.38 -29.70
N ALA A 13 -54.85 -19.87 -30.92
CA ALA A 13 -54.48 -21.21 -31.32
C ALA A 13 -53.04 -21.44 -30.86
N GLY A 14 -52.87 -22.36 -29.91
CA GLY A 14 -51.59 -22.70 -29.33
C GLY A 14 -50.62 -23.08 -30.43
N VAL A 15 -49.76 -22.13 -30.80
CA VAL A 15 -48.50 -22.44 -31.45
C VAL A 15 -47.68 -23.12 -30.36
N PRO A 16 -47.36 -24.41 -30.47
CA PRO A 16 -46.38 -24.99 -29.56
C PRO A 16 -45.08 -24.24 -29.82
N GLY A 17 -44.74 -23.30 -28.94
CA GLY A 17 -43.40 -22.76 -28.88
C GLY A 17 -42.41 -23.92 -28.75
N PRO A 18 -41.19 -23.82 -29.29
CA PRO A 18 -40.21 -24.89 -29.17
C PRO A 18 -39.93 -25.14 -27.69
N SER A 19 -40.55 -26.18 -27.12
CA SER A 19 -40.15 -26.75 -25.85
C SER A 19 -38.75 -27.31 -26.07
N LEU A 20 -37.75 -26.50 -25.73
CA LEU A 20 -36.39 -26.97 -25.55
C LEU A 20 -36.44 -27.90 -24.34
N ASP A 21 -36.70 -29.19 -24.58
CA ASP A 21 -36.52 -30.26 -23.60
C ASP A 21 -35.02 -30.37 -23.30
N LEU A 22 -34.53 -29.45 -22.46
CA LEU A 22 -33.18 -29.47 -21.96
C LEU A 22 -33.05 -30.68 -21.05
N SER A 23 -32.10 -31.55 -21.38
CA SER A 23 -31.75 -32.69 -20.54
C SER A 23 -31.42 -32.19 -19.12
N PRO A 24 -31.90 -32.86 -18.06
CA PRO A 24 -31.54 -32.52 -16.68
C PRO A 24 -30.02 -32.42 -16.46
N VAL A 25 -29.24 -33.26 -17.15
CA VAL A 25 -27.77 -33.25 -17.10
C VAL A 25 -27.19 -31.92 -17.62
N LEU A 26 -27.79 -31.34 -18.66
CA LEU A 26 -27.35 -30.07 -19.23
C LEU A 26 -27.74 -28.90 -18.33
N VAL A 27 -28.91 -28.97 -17.69
CA VAL A 27 -29.32 -28.00 -16.67
C VAL A 27 -28.36 -28.02 -15.48
N ASP A 28 -28.04 -29.20 -14.95
CA ASP A 28 -27.11 -29.36 -13.82
C ASP A 28 -25.70 -28.87 -14.17
N ALA A 29 -25.21 -29.20 -15.37
CA ALA A 29 -23.91 -28.72 -15.83
C ALA A 29 -23.88 -27.19 -15.98
N PHE A 30 -24.96 -26.59 -16.48
CA PHE A 30 -25.09 -25.14 -16.61
C PHE A 30 -25.17 -24.46 -15.24
N VAL A 31 -25.95 -25.00 -14.30
CA VAL A 31 -26.03 -24.49 -12.92
C VAL A 31 -24.66 -24.57 -12.25
N ALA A 32 -23.98 -25.71 -12.32
CA ALA A 32 -22.63 -25.86 -11.75
C ALA A 32 -21.62 -24.87 -12.35
N HIS A 33 -21.72 -24.62 -13.66
CA HIS A 33 -20.87 -23.63 -14.32
C HIS A 33 -21.17 -22.21 -13.83
N LEU A 34 -22.44 -21.84 -13.70
CA LEU A 34 -22.85 -20.53 -13.17
C LEU A 34 -22.40 -20.36 -11.72
N GLU A 35 -22.61 -21.36 -10.87
CA GLU A 35 -22.18 -21.32 -9.47
C GLU A 35 -20.67 -21.10 -9.36
N HIS A 36 -19.89 -21.85 -10.13
CA HIS A 36 -18.44 -21.68 -10.18
C HIS A 36 -18.06 -20.28 -10.64
N HIS A 37 -18.66 -19.78 -11.71
CA HIS A 37 -18.34 -18.46 -12.26
C HIS A 37 -18.69 -17.33 -11.30
N LEU A 38 -19.89 -17.37 -10.70
CA LEU A 38 -20.33 -16.37 -9.73
C LEU A 38 -19.48 -16.40 -8.45
N PHE A 39 -19.07 -17.59 -8.01
CA PHE A 39 -18.16 -17.72 -6.87
C PHE A 39 -16.81 -17.07 -7.17
N GLN A 40 -16.23 -17.32 -8.35
CA GLN A 40 -14.98 -16.67 -8.77
C GLN A 40 -15.11 -15.15 -8.81
N GLN A 41 -16.17 -14.63 -9.44
CA GLN A 41 -16.40 -13.18 -9.49
C GLN A 41 -16.52 -12.57 -8.09
N TRP A 42 -17.18 -13.26 -7.17
CA TRP A 42 -17.31 -12.81 -5.79
C TRP A 42 -15.96 -12.82 -5.07
N THR A 43 -15.14 -13.87 -5.24
CA THR A 43 -13.80 -13.95 -4.66
C THR A 43 -12.91 -12.83 -5.20
N ASP A 44 -12.87 -12.61 -6.51
CA ASP A 44 -12.09 -11.53 -7.12
C ASP A 44 -12.52 -10.15 -6.60
N ALA A 45 -13.82 -9.93 -6.44
CA ALA A 45 -14.35 -8.68 -5.89
C ALA A 45 -13.97 -8.49 -4.42
N MET A 46 -13.99 -9.56 -3.62
CA MET A 46 -13.56 -9.54 -2.22
C MET A 46 -12.07 -9.26 -2.08
N ASP A 47 -11.23 -9.90 -2.89
CA ASP A 47 -9.78 -9.69 -2.91
C ASP A 47 -9.44 -8.25 -3.32
N ALA A 48 -10.14 -7.71 -4.32
CA ALA A 48 -9.97 -6.32 -4.73
C ALA A 48 -10.40 -5.32 -3.64
N ALA A 49 -11.50 -5.60 -2.95
CA ALA A 49 -11.96 -4.79 -1.82
C ALA A 49 -10.97 -4.84 -0.65
N GLU A 50 -10.46 -6.01 -0.32
CA GLU A 50 -9.44 -6.19 0.72
C GLU A 50 -8.15 -5.45 0.36
N ALA A 51 -7.65 -5.60 -0.87
CA ALA A 51 -6.47 -4.89 -1.33
C ALA A 51 -6.62 -3.36 -1.19
N THR A 52 -7.79 -2.84 -1.55
CA THR A 52 -8.12 -1.42 -1.42
C THR A 52 -8.18 -0.97 0.04
N ALA A 53 -8.76 -1.79 0.92
CA ALA A 53 -8.87 -1.50 2.34
C ALA A 53 -7.51 -1.48 3.05
N TRP A 54 -6.58 -2.37 2.68
CA TRP A 54 -5.25 -2.45 3.29
C TRP A 54 -4.22 -1.44 2.76
N GLU A 55 -4.43 -0.89 1.57
CA GLU A 55 -3.53 0.08 0.95
C GLU A 55 -3.08 1.23 1.89
N PRO A 56 -3.97 1.94 2.62
CA PRO A 56 -3.54 3.01 3.53
C PRO A 56 -2.67 2.49 4.69
N ILE A 57 -2.95 1.30 5.20
CA ILE A 57 -2.18 0.68 6.29
C ILE A 57 -0.79 0.28 5.76
N ARG A 58 -0.72 -0.35 4.59
CA ARG A 58 0.55 -0.71 3.94
C ARG A 58 1.40 0.52 3.66
N ARG A 59 0.80 1.60 3.15
CA ARG A 59 1.46 2.88 2.93
C ARG A 59 2.02 3.47 4.22
N ARG A 60 1.22 3.46 5.30
CA ARG A 60 1.66 3.95 6.61
C ARG A 60 2.81 3.12 7.18
N LEU A 61 2.73 1.80 7.07
CA LEU A 61 3.81 0.91 7.51
C LEU A 61 5.08 1.09 6.69
N ALA A 62 4.97 1.29 5.37
CA ALA A 62 6.11 1.60 4.51
C ALA A 62 6.78 2.92 4.91
N ALA A 63 6.00 3.95 5.22
CA ALA A 63 6.53 5.23 5.70
C ALA A 63 7.30 5.10 7.04
N LEU A 64 6.88 4.16 7.90
CA LEU A 64 7.54 3.92 9.19
C LEU A 64 8.86 3.15 9.08
N ARG A 65 9.12 2.43 7.98
CA ARG A 65 10.36 1.63 7.82
C ARG A 65 11.64 2.48 7.79
N GLY A 66 11.53 3.77 7.46
CA GLY A 66 12.67 4.71 7.49
C GLY A 66 12.83 5.48 8.80
N VAL A 67 11.91 5.30 9.75
CA VAL A 67 11.94 6.04 11.02
C VAL A 67 12.79 5.28 12.03
N PRO A 68 13.87 5.90 12.55
CA PRO A 68 14.71 5.24 13.54
C PRO A 68 13.89 4.88 14.78
N THR A 69 14.06 3.66 15.28
CA THR A 69 13.40 3.21 16.50
C THR A 69 13.89 4.01 17.71
N ILE A 70 13.13 4.01 18.81
CA ILE A 70 13.53 4.71 20.05
C ILE A 70 14.90 4.21 20.53
N ALA A 71 15.17 2.90 20.43
CA ALA A 71 16.45 2.31 20.77
C ALA A 71 17.60 2.84 19.89
N GLU A 72 17.39 2.94 18.57
CA GLU A 72 18.38 3.50 17.65
C GLU A 72 18.60 5.00 17.89
N GLN A 73 17.56 5.75 18.26
CA GLN A 73 17.68 7.16 18.62
C GLN A 73 18.48 7.35 19.90
N ASP A 74 18.28 6.50 20.91
CA ASP A 74 19.05 6.54 22.14
C ASP A 74 20.51 6.13 21.92
N GLU A 75 20.77 5.15 21.05
CA GLU A 75 22.15 4.80 20.66
C GLU A 75 22.85 5.98 19.96
N ARG A 76 22.16 6.68 19.06
CA ARG A 76 22.67 7.92 18.43
C ARG A 76 22.92 9.05 19.42
N ARG A 77 22.17 9.09 20.54
CA ARG A 77 22.41 10.06 21.62
C ARG A 77 23.60 9.69 22.49
N ARG A 78 23.89 8.39 22.66
CA ARG A 78 25.06 7.88 23.40
C ARG A 78 26.37 8.27 22.71
N PHE A 79 26.40 8.29 21.38
CA PHE A 79 27.56 8.73 20.60
C PHE A 79 27.31 10.13 20.03
N PRO A 80 27.66 11.21 20.75
CA PRO A 80 27.52 12.55 20.19
C PRO A 80 28.26 12.62 18.86
N LEU A 81 27.56 13.08 17.81
CA LEU A 81 28.17 13.45 16.54
C LEU A 81 29.42 14.26 16.82
N ALA A 82 30.55 13.88 16.19
CA ALA A 82 31.82 14.57 16.35
C ALA A 82 31.60 16.07 16.09
N ARG A 83 31.62 16.87 17.17
CA ARG A 83 31.43 18.31 17.05
C ARG A 83 32.63 18.87 16.31
N GLN A 84 32.37 19.65 15.27
CA GLN A 84 33.42 20.37 14.57
C GLN A 84 34.09 21.32 15.57
N LEU A 85 35.36 21.08 15.86
CA LEU A 85 36.15 21.90 16.78
C LEU A 85 36.57 23.16 16.04
N HIS A 86 36.16 24.33 16.54
CA HIS A 86 36.64 25.62 16.05
C HIS A 86 37.74 26.13 16.98
N PRO A 87 38.93 26.49 16.45
CA PRO A 87 39.95 27.12 17.25
C PRO A 87 39.47 28.52 17.69
N THR A 88 39.39 28.75 19.00
CA THR A 88 39.11 30.07 19.57
C THR A 88 40.39 30.89 19.62
N PRO A 89 40.40 32.19 19.26
CA PRO A 89 41.59 33.03 19.38
C PRO A 89 42.18 33.02 20.80
N GLY A 90 43.49 32.85 20.90
CA GLY A 90 44.22 32.81 22.17
C GLY A 90 44.28 31.43 22.85
N TRP A 91 43.69 30.39 22.26
CA TRP A 91 43.79 29.02 22.77
C TRP A 91 45.01 28.28 22.19
N PRO A 92 45.57 27.32 22.95
CA PRO A 92 46.63 26.45 22.45
C PRO A 92 46.13 25.53 21.31
N PRO A 93 47.03 25.03 20.44
CA PRO A 93 46.68 24.14 19.35
C PRO A 93 45.91 22.89 19.83
N ILE A 94 44.80 22.57 19.16
CA ILE A 94 43.94 21.45 19.54
C ILE A 94 44.33 20.22 18.73
N ALA A 95 44.71 19.13 19.38
CA ALA A 95 45.06 17.88 18.70
C ALA A 95 43.82 17.25 18.05
N ILE A 96 43.94 16.79 16.79
CA ILE A 96 42.85 16.14 16.07
C ILE A 96 42.79 14.66 16.47
N PRO A 97 41.66 14.16 17.03
CA PRO A 97 41.53 12.76 17.39
C PRO A 97 41.75 11.82 16.18
N GLY A 98 42.57 10.79 16.35
CA GLY A 98 42.88 9.82 15.30
C GLY A 98 43.94 10.25 14.28
N GLN A 99 44.54 11.44 14.44
CA GLN A 99 45.57 11.94 13.53
C GLN A 99 46.80 12.45 14.31
N PRO A 100 47.71 11.54 14.72
CA PRO A 100 48.91 11.92 15.47
C PRO A 100 49.76 12.93 14.68
N GLY A 101 50.17 14.02 15.33
CA GLY A 101 50.95 15.11 14.73
C GLY A 101 50.12 16.19 14.02
N ARG A 102 48.79 16.05 13.92
CA ARG A 102 47.92 17.11 13.37
C ARG A 102 47.23 17.90 14.47
N TYR A 103 47.31 19.22 14.33
CA TYR A 103 46.72 20.19 15.26
C TYR A 103 45.87 21.20 14.50
N LEU A 104 44.74 21.59 15.08
CA LEU A 104 43.94 22.72 14.64
C LEU A 104 44.53 23.99 15.25
N THR A 105 45.02 24.87 14.37
CA THR A 105 45.48 26.23 14.68
C THR A 105 44.67 27.23 13.86
N LEU A 106 44.51 28.46 14.38
CA LEU A 106 43.77 29.53 13.71
C LEU A 106 44.40 29.94 12.35
N ASP A 107 45.69 29.63 12.12
CA ASP A 107 46.44 30.06 10.94
C ASP A 107 46.15 29.26 9.65
N ASN A 108 45.45 28.12 9.74
CA ASN A 108 45.22 27.23 8.60
C ASN A 108 44.10 27.69 7.64
N ASP A 109 43.36 28.76 7.94
CA ASP A 109 42.37 29.34 7.02
C ASP A 109 43.00 30.22 5.92
N ARG A 110 44.34 30.40 5.91
CA ARG A 110 45.04 31.21 4.90
C ARG A 110 45.84 30.44 3.84
N GLN A 111 45.92 29.11 3.89
CA GLN A 111 46.69 28.32 2.91
C GLN A 111 45.78 27.50 1.97
N GLY A 112 44.84 28.21 1.36
CA GLY A 112 44.02 27.76 0.23
C GLY A 112 43.85 28.86 -0.81
N ALA A 113 44.95 29.55 -1.17
CA ALA A 113 45.00 30.48 -2.29
C ALA A 113 46.46 30.70 -2.74
N ALA A 114 46.96 29.82 -3.60
CA ALA A 114 48.02 30.09 -4.56
C ALA A 114 47.89 29.10 -5.72
#